data_AF-A0A8D9APG5-F1
#
_entry.id   AF-A0A8D9APG5-F1
#
_cell.length_a   1.000
_cell.length_b   1.000
_cell.length_c   1.000
_cell.angle_alpha   90.00
_cell.angle_beta   90.00
_cell.angle_gamma   90.00
#
_symmetry.space_group_name_H-M   'P 1'
#
loop_
_entity.id
_entity.type
_entity.pdbx_description
1 polymer ?
#
loop_
_entity_poly.entity_id
_entity_poly.type
_entity_poly.pdbx_seq_one_letter_code
_entity_poly.pdbx_strand_id
1 'polypeptide(L)'
;FNPNRISTIITLATPHQPVLLLDTYLNDYYTKVNKFWSSYAHESTSIVSIGGGNADIHVRSSLTKTNHVDICTTSSMIPAVWVGVDHQSFVWCKRLIKVLVRILFDSVDPQTRQISNSVHHRNNVLKYHLSERYGGKNYWVAQNLGSQIFSSEGSWLEFVALQDTLEYRGGVRVPTHILIKILPLASNPQHEVVAIDTLNIPGDNHWLYACSANEFDGKKKYCQVGENLSGQARYLPSIKGKHLRTYLALDELRANKHTHVLIKIPPYDEYFKISYDIHRPRDRLSSLSIFSTLPFSSSLFSLPRPSFSLSHDRPTLVHSLVVKDMNYVWWSVRVKVTPLCDPSHPYHQSVATVRVPWCNQNSRHVIWRNTSSQTFSISLYDPKPMGVSEREDGSVLGEEQGQNDRSILTLGLALRVHLLLHTHAASSLGRHLAFSSILPVGRAGM
;
A
#
# COMPACT_ATOMS: atom_id res chain seq x y z
N PHE A 1 22.07 -31.19 -8.81
CA PHE A 1 21.10 -30.07 -8.93
C PHE A 1 21.26 -29.47 -10.32
N ASN A 2 20.24 -29.53 -11.17
CA ASN A 2 20.27 -28.88 -12.49
C ASN A 2 19.35 -27.64 -12.44
N PRO A 3 19.91 -26.44 -12.31
CA PRO A 3 19.10 -25.23 -12.12
C PRO A 3 18.27 -24.89 -13.36
N ASN A 4 18.68 -25.33 -14.55
CA ASN A 4 17.96 -25.10 -15.82
C ASN A 4 16.60 -25.82 -15.89
N ARG A 5 16.31 -26.72 -14.94
CA ARG A 5 15.00 -27.40 -14.83
C ARG A 5 14.04 -26.71 -13.88
N ILE A 6 14.47 -25.64 -13.21
CA ILE A 6 13.68 -24.94 -12.19
C ILE A 6 13.09 -23.68 -12.81
N SER A 7 11.77 -23.66 -12.93
CA SER A 7 11.03 -22.51 -13.46
C SER A 7 10.89 -21.38 -12.43
N THR A 8 10.70 -21.72 -11.16
CA THR A 8 10.37 -20.75 -10.10
C THR A 8 10.99 -21.16 -8.77
N ILE A 9 11.58 -20.21 -8.06
CA ILE A 9 12.11 -20.36 -6.69
C ILE A 9 11.40 -19.34 -5.80
N ILE A 10 10.82 -19.81 -4.69
CA ILE A 10 10.19 -18.95 -3.68
C ILE A 10 10.91 -19.20 -2.36
N THR A 11 11.62 -18.20 -1.86
CA THR A 11 12.30 -18.26 -0.57
C THR A 11 11.43 -17.61 0.50
N LEU A 12 11.15 -18.35 1.56
CA LEU A 12 10.32 -17.92 2.70
C LEU A 12 11.23 -17.72 3.90
N ALA A 13 11.22 -16.52 4.50
CA ALA A 13 12.03 -16.16 5.68
C ALA A 13 13.52 -16.55 5.57
N THR A 14 14.08 -16.52 4.36
CA THR A 14 15.45 -16.97 4.13
C THR A 14 16.44 -15.82 4.37
N PRO A 15 17.40 -15.95 5.31
CA PRO A 15 18.46 -14.98 5.47
C PRO A 15 19.48 -15.15 4.33
N HIS A 16 19.42 -14.27 3.33
CA HIS A 16 20.41 -14.21 2.24
C HIS A 16 21.73 -13.60 2.70
N GLN A 17 21.75 -12.99 3.88
CA GLN A 17 22.93 -12.41 4.51
C GLN A 17 22.98 -12.80 6.00
N PRO A 18 24.18 -12.96 6.58
CA PRO A 18 24.35 -13.22 7.99
C PRO A 18 24.02 -11.97 8.82
N VAL A 19 23.46 -12.16 10.02
CA VAL A 19 23.31 -11.07 11.00
C VAL A 19 24.68 -10.59 11.48
N LEU A 20 25.57 -11.55 11.77
CA LEU A 20 26.94 -11.36 12.23
C LEU A 20 27.81 -12.46 11.62
N LEU A 21 29.02 -12.09 11.22
CA LEU A 21 30.05 -13.03 10.77
C LEU A 21 31.03 -13.25 11.94
N LEU A 22 30.80 -14.31 12.72
CA LEU A 22 31.60 -14.60 13.92
C LEU A 22 32.69 -15.66 13.69
N ASP A 23 32.63 -16.38 12.57
CA ASP A 23 33.56 -17.45 12.25
C ASP A 23 33.83 -17.55 10.74
N THR A 24 34.94 -18.20 10.39
CA THR A 24 35.38 -18.37 9.01
C THR A 24 34.49 -19.32 8.21
N TYR A 25 33.88 -20.33 8.84
CA TYR A 25 33.01 -21.27 8.14
C TYR A 25 31.72 -20.60 7.67
N LEU A 26 31.13 -19.75 8.50
CA LEU A 26 29.94 -18.96 8.14
C LEU A 26 30.26 -17.94 7.04
N ASN A 27 31.42 -17.28 7.14
CA ASN A 27 31.89 -16.38 6.09
C ASN A 27 32.09 -17.12 4.76
N ASP A 28 32.75 -18.28 4.79
CA ASP A 28 32.99 -19.11 3.61
C ASP A 28 31.67 -19.62 3.01
N TYR A 29 30.70 -19.98 3.84
CA TYR A 29 29.37 -20.40 3.41
C TYR A 29 28.66 -19.28 2.63
N TYR A 30 28.49 -18.09 3.22
CA TYR A 30 27.80 -16.99 2.54
C TYR A 30 28.58 -16.48 1.33
N THR A 31 29.92 -16.50 1.37
CA THR A 31 30.75 -16.15 0.22
C THR A 31 30.52 -17.12 -0.94
N LYS A 32 30.49 -18.43 -0.68
CA LYS A 32 30.22 -19.45 -1.71
C LYS A 32 28.81 -19.32 -2.27
N VAL A 33 27.80 -19.12 -1.40
CA VAL A 33 26.40 -18.95 -1.81
C VAL A 33 26.23 -17.70 -2.68
N ASN A 34 26.72 -16.55 -2.23
CA ASN A 34 26.61 -15.29 -2.97
C ASN A 34 27.39 -15.32 -4.28
N LYS A 35 28.57 -15.97 -4.32
CA LYS A 35 29.34 -16.15 -5.57
C LYS A 35 28.59 -17.02 -6.58
N PHE A 36 27.93 -18.10 -6.11
CA PHE A 36 27.06 -18.91 -6.96
C PHE A 36 25.92 -18.06 -7.54
N TRP A 37 25.15 -17.37 -6.70
CA TRP A 37 24.01 -16.58 -7.18
C TRP A 37 24.41 -15.37 -8.04
N SER A 38 25.59 -14.80 -7.81
CA SER A 38 26.13 -13.72 -8.67
C SER A 38 26.54 -14.21 -10.06
N SER A 39 26.94 -15.48 -10.19
CA SER A 39 27.32 -16.09 -11.47
C SER A 39 26.17 -16.84 -12.15
N TYR A 40 25.08 -17.10 -11.42
CA TYR A 40 23.92 -17.80 -11.95
C TYR A 40 23.08 -16.87 -12.84
N ALA A 41 23.11 -17.13 -14.14
CA ALA A 41 22.23 -16.51 -15.12
C ALA A 41 20.80 -17.06 -14.94
N HIS A 42 19.98 -16.37 -14.15
CA HIS A 42 18.60 -16.76 -13.85
C HIS A 42 17.58 -16.28 -14.90
N GLU A 43 18.00 -16.02 -16.13
CA GLU A 43 17.13 -15.51 -17.20
C GLU A 43 15.88 -16.38 -17.44
N SER A 44 15.99 -17.69 -17.19
CA SER A 44 14.89 -18.65 -17.33
C SER A 44 14.13 -18.96 -16.03
N THR A 45 14.54 -18.43 -14.87
CA THR A 45 14.02 -18.80 -13.55
C THR A 45 13.46 -17.57 -12.83
N SER A 46 12.21 -17.64 -12.39
CA SER A 46 11.58 -16.59 -11.58
C SER A 46 11.95 -16.79 -10.11
N ILE A 47 12.59 -15.81 -9.46
CA ILE A 47 13.05 -15.93 -8.07
C ILE A 47 12.39 -14.85 -7.20
N VAL A 48 11.75 -15.28 -6.11
CA VAL A 48 11.07 -14.38 -5.17
C VAL A 48 11.53 -14.62 -3.74
N SER A 49 11.72 -13.53 -3.00
CA SER A 49 11.97 -13.56 -1.56
C SER A 49 10.85 -12.90 -0.75
N ILE A 50 10.31 -13.64 0.22
CA ILE A 50 9.25 -13.18 1.12
C ILE A 50 9.75 -13.21 2.57
N GLY A 51 9.90 -12.03 3.17
CA GLY A 51 10.23 -11.86 4.59
C GLY A 51 9.01 -11.76 5.50
N GLY A 52 9.16 -12.05 6.80
CA GLY A 52 8.03 -12.11 7.74
C GLY A 52 7.54 -10.76 8.26
N GLY A 53 8.23 -9.68 7.91
CA GLY A 53 8.02 -8.37 8.50
C GLY A 53 8.39 -8.37 9.99
N ASN A 54 7.74 -7.51 10.76
CA ASN A 54 8.06 -7.30 12.18
C ASN A 54 7.67 -8.47 13.09
N ALA A 55 6.90 -9.45 12.58
CA ALA A 55 6.47 -10.62 13.35
C ALA A 55 7.52 -11.74 13.35
N ASP A 56 8.41 -11.79 12.35
CA ASP A 56 9.53 -12.73 12.34
C ASP A 56 10.69 -12.16 13.17
N ILE A 57 10.75 -12.63 14.42
CA ILE A 57 11.80 -12.26 15.37
C ILE A 57 13.10 -13.06 15.18
N HIS A 58 13.08 -14.13 14.38
CA HIS A 58 14.26 -14.96 14.12
C HIS A 58 15.06 -14.42 12.94
N VAL A 59 14.38 -14.08 11.85
CA VAL A 59 14.99 -13.56 10.63
C VAL A 59 14.49 -12.15 10.35
N ARG A 60 15.40 -11.18 10.53
CA ARG A 60 15.13 -9.78 10.21
C ARG A 60 14.81 -9.63 8.72
N SER A 61 13.78 -8.86 8.39
CA SER A 61 13.30 -8.71 7.00
C SER A 61 14.29 -8.04 6.05
N SER A 62 15.33 -7.37 6.55
CA SER A 62 16.44 -6.90 5.71
C SER A 62 17.33 -8.00 5.20
N LEU A 63 17.55 -9.04 6.00
CA LEU A 63 18.38 -10.19 5.61
C LEU A 63 17.69 -11.04 4.54
N THR A 64 16.36 -10.91 4.41
CA THR A 64 15.61 -11.54 3.33
C THR A 64 15.66 -10.73 2.03
N LYS A 65 16.32 -9.55 2.01
CA LYS A 65 16.55 -8.77 0.79
C LYS A 65 17.86 -9.19 0.14
N THR A 66 17.84 -9.37 -1.17
CA THR A 66 19.01 -9.69 -1.98
C THR A 66 18.85 -9.10 -3.37
N ASN A 67 19.95 -8.88 -4.08
CA ASN A 67 19.94 -8.39 -5.46
C ASN A 67 19.80 -9.54 -6.48
N HIS A 68 19.70 -10.79 -6.00
CA HIS A 68 19.62 -12.00 -6.83
C HIS A 68 18.18 -12.49 -7.06
N VAL A 69 17.17 -11.65 -6.77
CA VAL A 69 15.75 -12.01 -6.88
C VAL A 69 15.00 -11.00 -7.74
N ASP A 70 13.98 -11.44 -8.45
CA ASP A 70 13.11 -10.58 -9.26
C ASP A 70 12.19 -9.74 -8.37
N ILE A 71 11.68 -10.34 -7.29
CA ILE A 71 10.71 -9.71 -6.39
C ILE A 71 11.13 -9.96 -4.94
N CYS A 72 11.19 -8.89 -4.16
CA CYS A 72 11.43 -8.95 -2.72
C CYS A 72 10.32 -8.21 -1.99
N THR A 73 9.61 -8.88 -1.08
CA THR A 73 8.49 -8.30 -0.34
C THR A 73 8.43 -8.83 1.09
N THR A 74 7.60 -8.23 1.93
CA THR A 74 7.24 -8.75 3.24
C THR A 74 5.81 -9.26 3.25
N SER A 75 5.52 -10.27 4.07
CA SER A 75 4.17 -10.82 4.19
C SER A 75 3.15 -9.74 4.59
N SER A 76 3.57 -8.72 5.35
CA SER A 76 2.75 -7.57 5.73
C SER A 76 2.41 -6.63 4.57
N MET A 77 3.14 -6.66 3.45
CA MET A 77 2.82 -5.87 2.25
C MET A 77 1.93 -6.59 1.26
N ILE A 78 1.89 -7.93 1.29
CA ILE A 78 1.11 -8.71 0.34
C ILE A 78 -0.39 -8.36 0.49
N PRO A 79 -1.10 -7.89 -0.56
CA PRO A 79 -2.40 -7.24 -0.43
C PRO A 79 -3.53 -8.08 0.22
N ALA A 80 -3.44 -9.41 0.18
CA ALA A 80 -4.41 -10.31 0.82
C ALA A 80 -3.91 -10.99 2.10
N VAL A 81 -2.68 -10.72 2.52
CA VAL A 81 -2.07 -11.25 3.75
C VAL A 81 -2.03 -10.16 4.79
N TRP A 82 -1.35 -9.06 4.45
CA TRP A 82 -1.18 -7.80 5.19
C TRP A 82 -0.78 -7.89 6.67
N VAL A 83 -0.48 -9.09 7.16
CA VAL A 83 -0.04 -9.36 8.52
C VAL A 83 1.38 -9.92 8.45
N GLY A 84 2.22 -9.50 9.39
CA GLY A 84 3.54 -10.11 9.57
C GLY A 84 3.37 -11.58 9.93
N VAL A 85 4.12 -12.46 9.26
CA VAL A 85 4.11 -13.89 9.53
C VAL A 85 5.32 -14.19 10.40
N ASP A 86 5.10 -14.78 11.58
CA ASP A 86 6.20 -15.24 12.42
C ASP A 86 6.96 -16.39 11.74
N HIS A 87 8.19 -16.64 12.21
CA HIS A 87 9.11 -17.56 11.55
C HIS A 87 8.52 -18.96 11.31
N GLN A 88 7.84 -19.50 12.32
CA GLN A 88 7.28 -20.85 12.25
C GLN A 88 6.04 -20.89 11.36
N SER A 89 5.23 -19.84 11.40
CA SER A 89 3.98 -19.76 10.65
C SER A 89 4.11 -19.56 9.15
N PHE A 90 5.32 -19.42 8.60
CA PHE A 90 5.51 -19.31 7.15
C PHE A 90 4.91 -20.45 6.35
N VAL A 91 4.91 -21.67 6.91
CA VAL A 91 4.42 -22.87 6.22
C VAL A 91 2.92 -23.14 6.43
N TRP A 92 2.26 -22.50 7.40
CA TRP A 92 0.84 -22.76 7.70
C TRP A 92 -0.04 -21.51 7.79
N CYS A 93 0.51 -20.29 7.65
CA CYS A 93 -0.28 -19.07 7.64
C CYS A 93 -1.29 -19.11 6.48
N LYS A 94 -2.56 -19.36 6.81
CA LYS A 94 -3.64 -19.58 5.83
C LYS A 94 -3.74 -18.48 4.77
N ARG A 95 -3.51 -17.22 5.14
CA ARG A 95 -3.57 -16.10 4.19
C ARG A 95 -2.41 -16.16 3.18
N LEU A 96 -1.18 -16.40 3.66
CA LEU A 96 0.00 -16.52 2.81
C LEU A 96 -0.08 -17.74 1.91
N ILE A 97 -0.43 -18.91 2.46
CA ILE A 97 -0.59 -20.15 1.69
C ILE A 97 -1.63 -19.98 0.59
N LYS A 98 -2.77 -19.32 0.85
CA LYS A 98 -3.77 -19.05 -0.20
C LYS A 98 -3.24 -18.16 -1.32
N VAL A 99 -2.31 -17.26 -1.05
CA VAL A 99 -1.66 -16.44 -2.09
C VAL A 99 -0.66 -17.27 -2.88
N LEU A 100 0.19 -18.04 -2.21
CA LEU A 100 1.16 -18.93 -2.86
C LEU A 100 0.47 -19.98 -3.76
N VAL A 101 -0.62 -20.57 -3.28
CA VAL A 101 -1.43 -21.51 -4.07
C VAL A 101 -1.95 -20.84 -5.35
N ARG A 102 -2.49 -19.61 -5.26
CA ARG A 102 -2.95 -18.88 -6.45
C ARG A 102 -1.82 -18.56 -7.42
N ILE A 103 -0.66 -18.15 -6.92
CA ILE A 103 0.54 -17.93 -7.74
C ILE A 103 0.88 -19.19 -8.53
N LEU A 104 0.92 -20.36 -7.88
CA LEU A 104 1.24 -21.62 -8.54
C LEU A 104 0.20 -21.99 -9.60
N PHE A 105 -1.09 -21.87 -9.30
CA PHE A 105 -2.17 -22.17 -10.25
C PHE A 105 -2.23 -21.18 -11.42
N ASP A 106 -2.08 -19.88 -11.18
CA ASP A 106 -2.09 -18.86 -12.25
C ASP A 106 -0.80 -18.90 -13.09
N SER A 107 0.27 -19.54 -12.58
CA SER A 107 1.50 -19.78 -13.34
C SER A 107 1.40 -20.98 -14.30
N VAL A 108 0.37 -21.81 -14.18
CA VAL A 108 0.15 -22.95 -15.09
C VAL A 108 -0.30 -22.44 -16.45
N ASP A 109 0.36 -22.89 -17.50
CA ASP A 109 -0.09 -22.69 -18.87
C ASP A 109 -1.26 -23.67 -19.17
N PRO A 110 -2.45 -23.17 -19.55
CA PRO A 110 -3.61 -24.01 -19.83
C PRO A 110 -3.39 -25.02 -20.97
N GLN A 111 -2.52 -24.72 -21.94
CA GLN A 111 -2.28 -25.60 -23.09
C GLN A 111 -1.40 -26.79 -22.70
N THR A 112 -0.30 -26.53 -22.01
CA THR A 112 0.67 -27.56 -21.61
C THR A 112 0.30 -28.25 -20.29
N ARG A 113 -0.59 -27.65 -19.49
CA ARG A 113 -0.95 -28.07 -18.12
C ARG A 113 0.27 -28.19 -17.18
N GLN A 114 1.35 -27.49 -17.51
CA GLN A 114 2.56 -27.39 -16.72
C GLN A 114 2.80 -25.94 -16.33
N ILE A 115 3.72 -25.69 -15.39
CA ILE A 115 4.15 -24.31 -15.10
C ILE A 115 4.69 -23.70 -16.39
N SER A 116 4.20 -22.51 -16.73
CA SER A 116 4.54 -21.82 -17.97
C SER A 116 6.04 -21.67 -18.12
N ASN A 117 6.58 -21.97 -19.30
CA ASN A 117 8.00 -21.74 -19.61
C ASN A 117 8.31 -20.24 -19.76
N SER A 118 7.30 -19.39 -19.98
CA SER A 118 7.48 -17.94 -20.09
C SER A 118 7.77 -17.30 -18.74
N VAL A 119 9.01 -16.84 -18.56
CA VAL A 119 9.46 -16.08 -17.38
C VAL A 119 8.62 -14.82 -17.21
N HIS A 120 8.29 -14.15 -18.31
CA HIS A 120 7.46 -12.94 -18.30
C HIS A 120 6.07 -13.22 -17.71
N HIS A 121 5.41 -14.30 -18.15
CA HIS A 121 4.11 -14.70 -17.59
C HIS A 121 4.21 -14.96 -16.08
N ARG A 122 5.17 -15.77 -15.66
CA ARG A 122 5.37 -16.12 -14.24
C ARG A 122 5.67 -14.88 -13.39
N ASN A 123 6.56 -14.00 -13.85
CA ASN A 123 6.90 -12.76 -13.15
C ASN A 123 5.69 -11.84 -13.03
N ASN A 124 4.84 -11.74 -14.05
CA ASN A 124 3.62 -10.95 -13.96
C ASN A 124 2.60 -11.55 -12.97
N VAL A 125 2.44 -12.88 -12.94
CA VAL A 125 1.60 -13.57 -11.95
C VAL A 125 2.11 -13.31 -10.53
N LEU A 126 3.42 -13.45 -10.32
CA LEU A 126 4.07 -13.19 -9.04
C LEU A 126 3.86 -11.73 -8.60
N LYS A 127 4.14 -10.77 -9.48
CA LYS A 127 3.97 -9.34 -9.25
C LYS A 127 2.52 -8.98 -8.90
N TYR A 128 1.56 -9.51 -9.65
CA TYR A 128 0.15 -9.30 -9.39
C TYR A 128 -0.27 -9.80 -7.99
N HIS A 129 0.12 -11.01 -7.58
CA HIS A 129 -0.32 -11.56 -6.29
C HIS A 129 0.43 -10.99 -5.09
N LEU A 130 1.69 -10.58 -5.26
CA LEU A 130 2.59 -10.18 -4.17
C LEU A 130 2.62 -8.68 -3.90
N SER A 131 2.38 -7.83 -4.91
CA SER A 131 2.41 -6.36 -4.75
C SER A 131 1.22 -5.66 -5.41
N GLU A 132 0.86 -6.04 -6.63
CA GLU A 132 0.00 -5.21 -7.49
C GLU A 132 -1.48 -5.59 -7.51
N ARG A 133 -1.94 -6.49 -6.64
CA ARG A 133 -3.30 -7.02 -6.74
C ARG A 133 -4.35 -5.90 -6.68
N TYR A 134 -5.16 -5.79 -7.73
CA TYR A 134 -6.14 -4.72 -7.91
C TYR A 134 -7.60 -5.18 -8.07
N GLY A 135 -7.84 -6.44 -8.46
CA GLY A 135 -9.19 -6.98 -8.60
C GLY A 135 -9.18 -8.48 -8.89
N GLY A 136 -10.23 -9.22 -8.53
CA GLY A 136 -10.34 -10.65 -8.79
C GLY A 136 -9.44 -11.54 -7.91
N LYS A 137 -9.65 -12.86 -8.01
CA LYS A 137 -8.82 -13.89 -7.34
C LYS A 137 -7.74 -14.49 -8.24
N ASN A 138 -7.88 -14.30 -9.55
CA ASN A 138 -7.08 -14.96 -10.58
C ASN A 138 -6.45 -13.88 -11.48
N TYR A 139 -5.22 -14.11 -11.91
CA TYR A 139 -4.45 -13.18 -12.73
C TYR A 139 -5.04 -13.01 -14.14
N TRP A 140 -5.50 -14.07 -14.81
CA TRP A 140 -6.00 -13.96 -16.19
C TRP A 140 -7.19 -13.01 -16.31
N VAL A 141 -8.09 -13.02 -15.31
CA VAL A 141 -9.26 -12.12 -15.28
C VAL A 141 -8.82 -10.67 -15.16
N ALA A 142 -7.73 -10.44 -14.43
CA ALA A 142 -7.17 -9.12 -14.19
C ALA A 142 -6.62 -8.48 -15.46
N GLN A 143 -6.00 -9.26 -16.37
CA GLN A 143 -5.36 -8.77 -17.61
C GLN A 143 -6.30 -8.06 -18.60
N ASN A 144 -7.60 -8.30 -18.54
CA ASN A 144 -8.57 -7.72 -19.48
C ASN A 144 -8.91 -6.26 -19.13
N LEU A 145 -7.93 -5.36 -19.23
CA LEU A 145 -8.09 -3.91 -18.96
C LEU A 145 -8.30 -3.10 -20.25
N GLY A 146 -9.20 -3.57 -21.12
CA GLY A 146 -9.54 -2.85 -22.35
C GLY A 146 -10.38 -1.60 -22.10
N SER A 147 -10.46 -0.73 -23.10
CA SER A 147 -11.44 0.36 -23.12
C SER A 147 -12.87 -0.20 -23.10
N GLN A 148 -13.77 0.52 -22.42
CA GLN A 148 -15.18 0.18 -22.35
C GLN A 148 -16.02 1.20 -23.10
N ILE A 149 -16.99 0.70 -23.88
CA ILE A 149 -18.04 1.51 -24.48
C ILE A 149 -19.21 1.58 -23.50
N PHE A 150 -19.75 2.77 -23.33
CA PHE A 150 -20.85 3.10 -22.44
C PHE A 150 -22.00 3.70 -23.25
N SER A 151 -23.24 3.43 -22.81
CA SER A 151 -24.45 4.06 -23.31
C SER A 151 -24.93 5.15 -22.34
N SER A 152 -25.87 5.98 -22.77
CA SER A 152 -26.50 6.96 -21.87
C SER A 152 -27.43 6.31 -20.83
N GLU A 153 -27.57 4.99 -20.80
CA GLU A 153 -28.43 4.28 -19.87
C GLU A 153 -27.98 4.43 -18.40
N GLY A 154 -28.92 4.26 -17.48
CA GLY A 154 -28.65 4.34 -16.05
C GLY A 154 -28.53 5.77 -15.50
N SER A 155 -28.03 5.88 -14.28
CA SER A 155 -27.82 7.17 -13.59
C SER A 155 -26.41 7.70 -13.86
N TRP A 156 -26.29 8.98 -14.20
CA TRP A 156 -25.01 9.67 -14.39
C TRP A 156 -24.96 10.87 -13.45
N LEU A 157 -24.01 10.86 -12.52
CA LEU A 157 -23.88 11.86 -11.45
C LEU A 157 -22.53 12.56 -11.59
N GLU A 158 -22.53 13.87 -11.82
CA GLU A 158 -21.30 14.68 -11.92
C GLU A 158 -21.02 15.37 -10.58
N PHE A 159 -19.81 15.21 -10.07
CA PHE A 159 -19.34 15.83 -8.85
C PHE A 159 -18.16 16.77 -9.12
N VAL A 160 -18.24 17.95 -8.49
CA VAL A 160 -17.26 19.04 -8.62
C VAL A 160 -16.56 19.33 -7.28
N ALA A 161 -17.08 18.79 -6.17
CA ALA A 161 -16.46 18.95 -4.86
C ALA A 161 -15.05 18.32 -4.86
N LEU A 162 -14.13 18.90 -4.08
CA LEU A 162 -12.78 18.34 -3.94
C LEU A 162 -12.78 17.02 -3.17
N GLN A 163 -13.75 16.82 -2.30
CA GLN A 163 -13.87 15.64 -1.48
C GLN A 163 -15.34 15.31 -1.29
N ASP A 164 -15.66 14.03 -1.36
CA ASP A 164 -16.98 13.53 -1.01
C ASP A 164 -16.89 12.08 -0.55
N THR A 165 -17.95 11.60 0.08
CA THR A 165 -18.13 10.21 0.41
C THR A 165 -19.56 9.78 0.18
N LEU A 166 -19.70 8.81 -0.71
CA LEU A 166 -20.95 8.25 -1.16
C LEU A 166 -21.13 6.88 -0.53
N GLU A 167 -22.16 6.73 0.28
CA GLU A 167 -22.50 5.50 0.98
C GLU A 167 -23.85 4.96 0.48
N TYR A 168 -23.85 3.70 0.02
CA TYR A 168 -25.05 3.04 -0.50
C TYR A 168 -25.37 1.81 0.35
N ARG A 169 -26.29 1.97 1.32
CA ARG A 169 -26.59 0.89 2.29
C ARG A 169 -27.37 -0.28 1.71
N GLY A 170 -28.31 0.01 0.80
CA GLY A 170 -29.09 -0.99 0.06
C GLY A 170 -28.63 -1.12 -1.38
N GLY A 171 -27.40 -0.70 -1.68
CA GLY A 171 -26.85 -0.74 -3.03
C GLY A 171 -27.55 0.19 -4.04
N VAL A 172 -27.48 -0.16 -5.32
CA VAL A 172 -28.08 0.57 -6.45
C VAL A 172 -28.84 -0.39 -7.37
N ARG A 173 -30.05 -0.01 -7.77
CA ARG A 173 -30.93 -0.85 -8.62
C ARG A 173 -30.67 -0.69 -10.12
N VAL A 174 -30.10 0.45 -10.51
CA VAL A 174 -29.80 0.78 -11.91
C VAL A 174 -28.30 0.99 -12.06
N PRO A 175 -27.72 0.74 -13.25
CA PRO A 175 -26.33 1.09 -13.53
C PRO A 175 -26.09 2.55 -13.17
N THR A 176 -25.10 2.81 -12.33
CA THR A 176 -24.80 4.16 -11.82
C THR A 176 -23.36 4.51 -12.17
N HIS A 177 -23.19 5.70 -12.74
CA HIS A 177 -21.91 6.21 -13.23
C HIS A 177 -21.62 7.53 -12.50
N ILE A 178 -20.52 7.57 -11.77
CA ILE A 178 -20.08 8.76 -11.03
C ILE A 178 -18.94 9.40 -11.79
N LEU A 179 -19.11 10.66 -12.18
CA LEU A 179 -18.12 11.46 -12.88
C LEU A 179 -17.49 12.44 -11.89
N ILE A 180 -16.18 12.32 -11.71
CA ILE A 180 -15.37 13.27 -10.94
C ILE A 180 -14.65 14.17 -11.94
N LYS A 181 -14.94 15.47 -11.89
CA LYS A 181 -14.45 16.43 -12.88
C LYS A 181 -12.97 16.76 -12.69
N ILE A 182 -12.22 16.75 -13.79
CA ILE A 182 -10.81 17.16 -13.83
C ILE A 182 -10.76 18.61 -14.29
N LEU A 183 -10.35 19.52 -13.40
CA LEU A 183 -10.28 20.94 -13.69
C LEU A 183 -8.86 21.40 -14.07
N PRO A 184 -8.73 22.51 -14.83
CA PRO A 184 -7.41 23.07 -15.18
C PRO A 184 -6.64 23.55 -13.95
N LEU A 185 -5.35 23.21 -13.89
CA LEU A 185 -4.50 23.51 -12.74
C LEU A 185 -4.30 25.01 -12.51
N ALA A 186 -4.26 25.81 -13.57
CA ALA A 186 -4.09 27.28 -13.50
C ALA A 186 -5.16 27.96 -12.64
N SER A 187 -6.41 27.48 -12.71
CA SER A 187 -7.52 28.03 -11.93
C SER A 187 -7.84 27.18 -10.69
N ASN A 188 -7.48 25.89 -10.70
CA ASN A 188 -7.83 24.93 -9.66
C ASN A 188 -6.58 24.16 -9.23
N PRO A 189 -5.69 24.80 -8.48
CA PRO A 189 -4.38 24.23 -8.25
C PRO A 189 -4.39 23.04 -7.29
N GLN A 190 -5.53 22.70 -6.69
CA GLN A 190 -5.71 21.46 -5.91
C GLN A 190 -5.91 20.21 -6.79
N HIS A 191 -6.25 20.38 -8.08
CA HIS A 191 -6.43 19.28 -9.03
C HIS A 191 -5.08 18.75 -9.55
N GLU A 192 -4.21 18.33 -8.63
CA GLU A 192 -2.95 17.65 -8.96
C GLU A 192 -3.14 16.13 -8.92
N VAL A 193 -3.70 15.62 -7.82
CA VAL A 193 -3.92 14.18 -7.61
C VAL A 193 -5.33 13.94 -7.08
N VAL A 194 -5.94 12.84 -7.48
CA VAL A 194 -7.14 12.30 -6.83
C VAL A 194 -6.83 10.97 -6.16
N ALA A 195 -7.10 10.87 -4.86
CA ALA A 195 -7.13 9.61 -4.15
C ALA A 195 -8.57 9.09 -4.13
N ILE A 196 -8.78 7.83 -4.49
CA ILE A 196 -10.10 7.19 -4.45
C ILE A 196 -9.99 5.95 -3.58
N ASP A 197 -10.86 5.85 -2.59
CA ASP A 197 -10.96 4.74 -1.64
C ASP A 197 -12.33 4.12 -1.72
N THR A 198 -12.38 2.80 -1.86
CA THR A 198 -13.64 2.08 -2.00
C THR A 198 -13.72 0.89 -1.08
N LEU A 199 -14.92 0.61 -0.60
CA LEU A 199 -15.25 -0.58 0.16
C LEU A 199 -16.39 -1.32 -0.53
N ASN A 200 -16.16 -2.61 -0.78
CA ASN A 200 -17.11 -3.51 -1.46
C ASN A 200 -17.58 -3.00 -2.82
N ILE A 201 -16.74 -2.26 -3.54
CA ILE A 201 -17.10 -1.81 -4.89
C ILE A 201 -17.36 -3.05 -5.79
N PRO A 202 -18.53 -3.12 -6.45
CA PRO A 202 -18.83 -4.20 -7.40
C PRO A 202 -18.05 -4.01 -8.71
N GLY A 203 -18.04 -5.03 -9.58
CA GLY A 203 -17.43 -4.95 -10.91
C GLY A 203 -15.94 -5.33 -10.98
N ASP A 204 -15.36 -5.87 -9.89
CA ASP A 204 -14.00 -6.40 -9.82
C ASP A 204 -12.86 -5.50 -10.31
N ASN A 205 -12.42 -5.64 -11.57
CA ASN A 205 -11.38 -4.87 -12.26
C ASN A 205 -11.95 -3.96 -13.37
N HIS A 206 -13.26 -3.70 -13.33
CA HIS A 206 -13.99 -2.93 -14.34
C HIS A 206 -14.86 -1.86 -13.68
N TRP A 207 -14.31 -1.16 -12.68
CA TRP A 207 -15.05 -0.20 -11.85
C TRP A 207 -14.55 1.24 -12.00
N LEU A 208 -13.33 1.45 -12.50
CA LEU A 208 -12.69 2.76 -12.60
C LEU A 208 -12.16 3.01 -14.01
N TYR A 209 -12.48 4.18 -14.55
CA TYR A 209 -12.13 4.60 -15.90
C TYR A 209 -11.73 6.08 -15.95
N ALA A 210 -11.01 6.49 -16.99
CA ALA A 210 -10.92 7.89 -17.41
C ALA A 210 -11.67 8.09 -18.73
N CYS A 211 -12.34 9.23 -18.88
CA CYS A 211 -13.10 9.53 -20.09
C CYS A 211 -13.21 11.03 -20.36
N SER A 212 -13.68 11.35 -21.57
CA SER A 212 -14.15 12.69 -21.92
C SER A 212 -15.68 12.72 -21.99
N ALA A 213 -16.33 13.40 -21.04
CA ALA A 213 -17.78 13.53 -20.98
C ALA A 213 -18.28 14.65 -21.91
N ASN A 214 -18.20 14.42 -23.22
CA ASN A 214 -18.60 15.39 -24.25
C ASN A 214 -20.05 15.17 -24.72
N GLU A 215 -20.59 13.97 -24.52
CA GLU A 215 -21.90 13.58 -25.02
C GLU A 215 -23.02 14.02 -24.09
N PHE A 216 -24.14 14.42 -24.68
CA PHE A 216 -25.32 14.89 -23.96
C PHE A 216 -26.59 14.27 -24.55
N ASP A 217 -27.32 13.52 -23.74
CA ASP A 217 -28.55 12.83 -24.14
C ASP A 217 -29.81 13.71 -23.92
N GLY A 218 -29.68 15.03 -24.08
CA GLY A 218 -30.75 16.00 -23.82
C GLY A 218 -31.06 16.26 -22.33
N LYS A 219 -30.74 15.33 -21.42
CA LYS A 219 -31.00 15.46 -19.97
C LYS A 219 -29.74 15.44 -19.10
N LYS A 220 -28.72 14.69 -19.52
CA LYS A 220 -27.52 14.42 -18.72
C LYS A 220 -26.31 14.26 -19.61
N LYS A 221 -25.15 14.62 -19.07
CA LYS A 221 -23.85 14.34 -19.70
C LYS A 221 -23.43 12.90 -19.41
N TYR A 222 -22.81 12.27 -20.39
CA TYR A 222 -22.26 10.94 -20.23
C TYR A 222 -20.96 10.77 -21.03
N CYS A 223 -20.24 9.70 -20.73
CA CYS A 223 -19.06 9.30 -21.48
C CYS A 223 -19.43 8.15 -22.40
N GLN A 224 -19.02 8.18 -23.67
CA GLN A 224 -19.23 7.07 -24.60
C GLN A 224 -18.10 6.03 -24.54
N VAL A 225 -16.86 6.47 -24.37
CA VAL A 225 -15.68 5.60 -24.29
C VAL A 225 -14.90 5.93 -23.02
N GLY A 226 -14.52 4.90 -22.27
CA GLY A 226 -13.66 5.03 -21.09
C GLY A 226 -12.45 4.10 -21.15
N GLU A 227 -11.29 4.65 -20.80
CA GLU A 227 -10.04 3.91 -20.62
C GLU A 227 -10.01 3.30 -19.21
N ASN A 228 -9.75 2.00 -19.09
CA ASN A 228 -9.82 1.31 -17.79
C ASN A 228 -8.59 1.63 -16.93
N LEU A 229 -8.83 2.24 -15.77
CA LEU A 229 -7.81 2.58 -14.78
C LEU A 229 -7.86 1.68 -13.53
N SER A 230 -8.75 0.69 -13.50
CA SER A 230 -8.91 -0.21 -12.36
C SER A 230 -7.63 -0.98 -12.02
N GLY A 231 -6.72 -1.17 -12.99
CA GLY A 231 -5.39 -1.75 -12.80
C GLY A 231 -4.45 -0.93 -11.91
N GLN A 232 -4.74 0.36 -11.71
CA GLN A 232 -3.96 1.24 -10.83
C GLN A 232 -4.40 1.13 -9.36
N ALA A 233 -5.57 0.54 -9.09
CA ALA A 233 -6.02 0.32 -7.73
C ALA A 233 -5.15 -0.73 -7.00
N ARG A 234 -5.17 -0.73 -5.68
CA ARG A 234 -4.46 -1.70 -4.85
C ARG A 234 -5.35 -2.13 -3.70
N TYR A 235 -5.31 -3.42 -3.39
CA TYR A 235 -5.96 -3.94 -2.18
C TYR A 235 -5.31 -3.37 -0.93
N LEU A 236 -6.15 -2.77 -0.08
CA LEU A 236 -5.79 -2.36 1.25
C LEU A 236 -6.22 -3.42 2.28
N PRO A 237 -5.48 -3.53 3.39
CA PRO A 237 -5.84 -4.35 4.54
C PRO A 237 -7.27 -4.08 5.00
N SER A 238 -8.03 -5.17 5.14
CA SER A 238 -9.44 -5.10 5.48
C SER A 238 -9.85 -6.27 6.37
N ILE A 239 -10.58 -5.99 7.46
CA ILE A 239 -11.16 -7.04 8.32
C ILE A 239 -12.42 -7.60 7.67
N LYS A 240 -13.26 -6.71 7.13
CA LYS A 240 -14.51 -7.06 6.46
C LYS A 240 -14.61 -6.34 5.13
N GLY A 241 -14.87 -7.11 4.08
CA GLY A 241 -15.09 -6.56 2.76
C GLY A 241 -13.82 -6.29 1.95
N LYS A 242 -14.02 -5.93 0.68
CA LYS A 242 -12.97 -5.62 -0.29
C LYS A 242 -12.64 -4.12 -0.19
N HIS A 243 -11.47 -3.79 0.33
CA HIS A 243 -10.98 -2.41 0.41
C HIS A 243 -9.96 -2.16 -0.70
N LEU A 244 -10.25 -1.23 -1.59
CA LEU A 244 -9.33 -0.81 -2.65
C LEU A 244 -9.00 0.68 -2.52
N ARG A 245 -7.79 1.03 -2.90
CA ARG A 245 -7.36 2.41 -3.08
C ARG A 245 -6.62 2.62 -4.38
N THR A 246 -6.80 3.78 -4.99
CA THR A 246 -5.97 4.25 -6.10
C THR A 246 -5.56 5.70 -5.89
N TYR A 247 -4.43 6.09 -6.48
CA TYR A 247 -4.02 7.48 -6.65
C TYR A 247 -3.85 7.73 -8.14
N LEU A 248 -4.50 8.77 -8.66
CA LEU A 248 -4.41 9.11 -10.08
C LEU A 248 -3.79 10.49 -10.24
N ALA A 249 -2.76 10.57 -11.08
CA ALA A 249 -2.13 11.80 -11.51
C ALA A 249 -3.06 12.53 -12.48
N LEU A 250 -3.62 13.68 -12.07
CA LEU A 250 -4.60 14.39 -12.91
C LEU A 250 -3.94 15.12 -14.09
N ASP A 251 -2.64 15.40 -14.02
CA ASP A 251 -1.82 15.92 -15.11
C ASP A 251 -1.66 14.92 -16.27
N GLU A 252 -1.34 13.66 -15.99
CA GLU A 252 -1.26 12.60 -17.00
C GLU A 252 -2.60 12.40 -17.71
N LEU A 253 -3.70 12.38 -16.94
CA LEU A 253 -5.05 12.27 -17.50
C LEU A 253 -5.42 13.47 -18.38
N ARG A 254 -5.05 14.70 -17.97
CA ARG A 254 -5.24 15.90 -18.79
C ARG A 254 -4.40 15.86 -20.07
N ALA A 255 -3.15 15.39 -20.00
CA ALA A 255 -2.29 15.24 -21.17
C ALA A 255 -2.90 14.28 -22.20
N ASN A 256 -3.57 13.23 -21.72
CA ASN A 256 -4.33 12.29 -22.54
C ASN A 256 -5.74 12.79 -22.93
N LYS A 257 -6.04 14.08 -22.71
CA LYS A 257 -7.31 14.76 -23.04
C LYS A 257 -8.55 14.22 -22.30
N HIS A 258 -8.36 13.55 -21.17
CA HIS A 258 -9.47 13.12 -20.32
C HIS A 258 -9.99 14.30 -19.49
N THR A 259 -11.31 14.42 -19.38
CA THR A 259 -11.97 15.50 -18.62
C THR A 259 -12.57 15.02 -17.30
N HIS A 260 -12.82 13.72 -17.16
CA HIS A 260 -13.43 13.12 -15.98
C HIS A 260 -12.77 11.80 -15.60
N VAL A 261 -12.75 11.51 -14.31
CA VAL A 261 -12.58 10.16 -13.78
C VAL A 261 -13.97 9.57 -13.57
N LEU A 262 -14.21 8.39 -14.13
CA LEU A 262 -15.49 7.70 -14.13
C LEU A 262 -15.45 6.47 -13.22
N ILE A 263 -16.34 6.41 -12.25
CA ILE A 263 -16.58 5.22 -11.44
C ILE A 263 -17.87 4.54 -11.93
N LYS A 264 -17.74 3.31 -12.41
CA LYS A 264 -18.84 2.48 -12.89
C LYS A 264 -19.34 1.57 -11.79
N ILE A 265 -20.64 1.60 -11.54
CA ILE A 265 -21.31 0.75 -10.56
C ILE A 265 -22.44 -0.02 -11.28
N PRO A 266 -22.28 -1.34 -11.52
CA PRO A 266 -23.41 -2.15 -11.97
C PRO A 266 -24.50 -2.25 -10.89
N PRO A 267 -25.73 -2.66 -11.25
CA PRO A 267 -26.76 -2.99 -10.26
C PRO A 267 -26.21 -3.95 -9.21
N TYR A 268 -26.37 -3.60 -7.94
CA TYR A 268 -25.76 -4.29 -6.82
C TYR A 268 -26.59 -4.04 -5.57
N ASP A 269 -26.91 -5.08 -4.82
CA ASP A 269 -27.87 -5.01 -3.71
C ASP A 269 -27.20 -4.98 -2.32
N GLU A 270 -25.86 -5.04 -2.27
CA GLU A 270 -25.11 -5.02 -1.02
C GLU A 270 -24.55 -3.63 -0.70
N TYR A 271 -24.11 -3.47 0.55
CA TYR A 271 -23.45 -2.26 1.02
C TYR A 271 -22.13 -2.03 0.29
N PHE A 272 -21.96 -0.83 -0.27
CA PHE A 272 -20.67 -0.33 -0.74
C PHE A 272 -20.48 1.15 -0.43
N LYS A 273 -19.23 1.58 -0.42
CA LYS A 273 -18.83 2.95 -0.10
C LYS A 273 -17.73 3.42 -1.04
N ILE A 274 -17.82 4.67 -1.47
CA ILE A 274 -16.82 5.33 -2.31
C ILE A 274 -16.47 6.66 -1.64
N SER A 275 -15.20 6.90 -1.40
CA SER A 275 -14.67 8.18 -0.94
C SER A 275 -13.61 8.66 -1.91
N TYR A 276 -13.60 9.94 -2.24
CA TYR A 276 -12.51 10.53 -3.03
C TYR A 276 -12.03 11.85 -2.43
N ASP A 277 -10.78 12.20 -2.68
CA ASP A 277 -10.11 13.41 -2.19
C ASP A 277 -9.12 13.92 -3.24
N ILE A 278 -9.47 15.05 -3.86
CA ILE A 278 -8.66 15.81 -4.81
C ILE A 278 -7.83 16.83 -4.01
N HIS A 279 -6.52 16.72 -4.12
CA HIS A 279 -5.62 17.53 -3.31
C HIS A 279 -4.26 17.72 -3.97
N ARG A 280 -3.53 18.72 -3.45
CA ARG A 280 -2.10 18.79 -3.68
C ARG A 280 -1.38 17.81 -2.75
N PRO A 281 -0.46 16.99 -3.25
CA PRO A 281 0.39 16.12 -2.45
C PRO A 281 1.03 16.78 -1.22
N ARG A 282 1.49 18.03 -1.37
CA ARG A 282 2.14 18.81 -0.31
C ARG A 282 1.19 19.16 0.84
N ASP A 283 -0.10 19.36 0.55
CA ASP A 283 -1.13 19.66 1.55
C ASP A 283 -1.47 18.44 2.43
N ARG A 284 -1.00 17.24 2.06
CA ARG A 284 -1.16 15.99 2.81
C ARG A 284 0.15 15.48 3.38
N LEU A 285 1.20 16.30 3.37
CA LEU A 285 2.52 15.94 3.86
C LEU A 285 2.83 16.73 5.14
N SER A 286 3.05 16.01 6.23
CA SER A 286 3.61 16.56 7.47
C SER A 286 4.98 15.95 7.74
N SER A 287 5.84 16.68 8.43
CA SER A 287 7.13 16.14 8.88
C SER A 287 7.33 16.35 10.37
N LEU A 288 8.00 15.39 11.01
CA LEU A 288 8.30 15.35 12.43
C LEU A 288 9.80 15.11 12.60
N SER A 289 10.51 16.07 13.19
CA SER A 289 11.89 15.88 13.66
C SER A 289 11.85 15.42 15.12
N ILE A 290 12.60 14.36 15.44
CA ILE A 290 12.61 13.84 16.80
C ILE A 290 13.64 14.58 17.67
N PHE A 291 14.76 15.03 17.09
CA PHE A 291 15.83 15.71 17.85
C PHE A 291 15.48 17.13 18.31
N SER A 292 14.61 17.86 17.60
CA SER A 292 14.15 19.18 18.03
C SER A 292 13.31 19.16 19.31
N THR A 293 12.96 17.98 19.82
CA THR A 293 12.12 17.79 21.01
C THR A 293 12.89 17.28 22.24
N LEU A 294 14.20 17.06 22.12
CA LEU A 294 15.06 16.60 23.22
C LEU A 294 15.77 17.81 23.87
N PRO A 295 15.49 18.13 25.15
CA PRO A 295 16.22 19.19 25.85
C PRO A 295 17.66 18.73 26.09
N PHE A 296 18.63 19.44 25.52
CA PHE A 296 20.07 19.12 25.57
C PHE A 296 20.72 19.24 26.97
N SER A 297 19.96 19.63 28.02
CA SER A 297 20.53 20.08 29.30
C SER A 297 20.08 19.30 30.54
N SER A 298 19.37 18.16 30.41
CA SER A 298 18.91 17.40 31.59
C SER A 298 19.50 15.99 31.65
N SER A 299 19.93 15.61 32.86
CA SER A 299 20.48 14.32 33.27
C SER A 299 19.94 13.11 32.48
N LEU A 300 20.86 12.22 32.04
CA LEU A 300 20.62 11.03 31.20
C LEU A 300 19.56 10.05 31.72
N PHE A 301 19.06 10.24 32.95
CA PHE A 301 18.13 9.36 33.63
C PHE A 301 16.68 9.87 33.70
N SER A 302 16.38 11.10 33.23
CA SER A 302 15.00 11.64 33.25
C SER A 302 14.62 12.41 31.97
N LEU A 303 14.91 11.85 30.80
CA LEU A 303 14.48 12.46 29.54
C LEU A 303 12.93 12.43 29.46
N PRO A 304 12.24 13.58 29.31
CA PRO A 304 10.82 13.58 29.00
C PRO A 304 10.61 12.84 27.67
N ARG A 305 9.60 11.96 27.62
CA ARG A 305 9.22 11.28 26.37
C ARG A 305 8.57 12.30 25.45
N PRO A 306 9.20 12.73 24.34
CA PRO A 306 8.56 13.65 23.44
C PRO A 306 7.31 12.98 22.86
N SER A 307 6.17 13.66 22.98
CA SER A 307 4.93 13.24 22.34
C SER A 307 4.49 14.30 21.36
N PHE A 308 4.13 13.87 20.16
CA PHE A 308 3.63 14.74 19.10
C PHE A 308 2.20 14.32 18.80
N SER A 309 1.28 15.28 18.82
CA SER A 309 -0.10 15.08 18.44
C SER A 309 -0.38 15.84 17.16
N LEU A 310 -0.76 15.11 16.12
CA LEU A 310 -1.26 15.70 14.88
C LEU A 310 -2.78 15.58 14.88
N SER A 311 -3.46 16.72 14.94
CA SER A 311 -4.91 16.82 14.73
C SER A 311 -5.14 17.56 13.43
N HIS A 312 -6.06 17.06 12.61
CA HIS A 312 -6.51 17.76 11.42
C HIS A 312 -7.93 18.26 11.65
N ASP A 313 -8.14 19.55 11.45
CA ASP A 313 -9.47 20.18 11.57
C ASP A 313 -10.41 19.77 10.42
N ARG A 314 -9.85 19.28 9.30
CA ARG A 314 -10.60 18.79 8.14
C ARG A 314 -10.37 17.30 7.88
N PRO A 315 -11.42 16.56 7.50
CA PRO A 315 -11.30 15.16 7.12
C PRO A 315 -10.39 15.03 5.90
N THR A 316 -9.35 14.21 5.96
CA THR A 316 -8.49 13.94 4.79
C THR A 316 -8.51 12.46 4.49
N LEU A 317 -8.67 12.09 3.21
CA LEU A 317 -8.70 10.68 2.85
C LEU A 317 -7.32 10.05 3.03
N VAL A 318 -6.26 10.81 2.74
CA VAL A 318 -4.88 10.33 2.80
C VAL A 318 -4.02 11.37 3.48
N HIS A 319 -3.20 10.93 4.43
CA HIS A 319 -2.17 11.77 5.03
C HIS A 319 -0.84 11.02 5.11
N SER A 320 0.24 11.74 4.86
CA SER A 320 1.61 11.23 4.87
C SER A 320 2.41 11.97 5.94
N LEU A 321 2.86 11.23 6.95
CA LEU A 321 3.76 11.74 7.97
C LEU A 321 5.19 11.26 7.68
N VAL A 322 6.11 12.20 7.56
CA VAL A 322 7.54 11.93 7.44
C VAL A 322 8.19 12.05 8.81
N VAL A 323 8.72 10.95 9.34
CA VAL A 323 9.52 11.00 10.56
C VAL A 323 10.99 11.20 10.16
N LYS A 324 11.51 12.39 10.41
CA LYS A 324 12.91 12.76 10.23
C LYS A 324 13.74 12.14 11.36
N ASP A 325 15.03 11.97 11.09
CA ASP A 325 16.05 11.60 12.08
C ASP A 325 16.03 10.18 12.67
N MET A 326 15.10 9.32 12.24
CA MET A 326 15.11 7.90 12.62
C MET A 326 16.21 7.16 11.84
N ASN A 327 17.46 7.33 12.26
CA ASN A 327 18.63 6.87 11.51
C ASN A 327 19.23 5.56 12.05
N TYR A 328 18.93 5.19 13.29
CA TYR A 328 19.58 4.07 13.97
C TYR A 328 18.59 3.01 14.47
N VAL A 329 19.09 1.78 14.64
CA VAL A 329 18.27 0.60 14.99
C VAL A 329 17.69 0.62 16.40
N TRP A 330 18.27 1.38 17.33
CA TRP A 330 17.74 1.51 18.69
C TRP A 330 16.56 2.48 18.77
N TRP A 331 16.18 3.12 17.67
CA TRP A 331 15.02 4.01 17.64
C TRP A 331 13.74 3.20 17.52
N SER A 332 12.78 3.52 18.40
CA SER A 332 11.45 2.97 18.37
C SER A 332 10.44 4.08 18.65
N VAL A 333 9.46 4.23 17.77
CA VAL A 333 8.38 5.21 17.91
C VAL A 333 7.07 4.46 18.11
N ARG A 334 6.34 4.84 19.14
CA ARG A 334 4.99 4.30 19.40
C ARG A 334 3.96 5.26 18.83
N VAL A 335 3.24 4.81 17.82
CA VAL A 335 2.17 5.60 17.19
C VAL A 335 0.84 5.19 17.82
N LYS A 336 0.18 6.15 18.45
CA LYS A 336 -1.19 6.00 18.96
C LYS A 336 -2.14 6.72 18.02
N VAL A 337 -3.09 6.00 17.44
CA VAL A 337 -4.13 6.56 16.57
C VAL A 337 -5.47 6.45 17.27
N THR A 338 -6.15 7.58 17.37
CA THR A 338 -7.50 7.70 17.93
C THR A 338 -8.47 8.03 16.80
N PRO A 339 -9.35 7.10 16.40
CA PRO A 339 -10.34 7.37 15.35
C PRO A 339 -11.46 8.29 15.89
N LEU A 340 -11.82 9.32 15.13
CA LEU A 340 -12.84 10.32 15.52
C LEU A 340 -14.25 10.08 14.92
N CYS A 341 -14.51 8.94 14.26
CA CYS A 341 -15.78 8.69 13.55
C CYS A 341 -16.98 8.36 14.50
N ASP A 342 -18.11 7.80 14.03
CA ASP A 342 -19.24 7.23 14.83
C ASP A 342 -19.22 5.68 15.02
N PRO A 343 -19.20 5.14 16.27
CA PRO A 343 -19.04 3.70 16.56
C PRO A 343 -20.16 2.79 16.12
N SER A 344 -21.30 3.33 15.70
CA SER A 344 -22.44 2.55 15.23
C SER A 344 -22.23 1.89 13.85
N HIS A 345 -21.25 2.35 13.05
CA HIS A 345 -21.12 1.90 11.65
C HIS A 345 -20.19 0.66 11.50
N PRO A 346 -20.66 -0.43 10.86
CA PRO A 346 -20.00 -1.74 10.89
C PRO A 346 -18.72 -1.88 10.03
N TYR A 347 -18.39 -0.87 9.21
CA TYR A 347 -17.42 -0.98 8.12
C TYR A 347 -16.29 0.07 8.14
N HIS A 348 -16.14 0.84 9.23
CA HIS A 348 -15.06 1.84 9.32
C HIS A 348 -13.74 1.22 9.74
N GLN A 349 -12.80 1.16 8.79
CA GLN A 349 -11.42 0.79 9.04
C GLN A 349 -10.49 1.83 8.42
N SER A 350 -9.38 2.07 9.10
CA SER A 350 -8.28 2.88 8.59
C SER A 350 -7.03 2.02 8.48
N VAL A 351 -6.11 2.36 7.58
CA VAL A 351 -4.89 1.56 7.37
C VAL A 351 -3.68 2.44 7.54
N ALA A 352 -2.87 2.20 8.56
CA ALA A 352 -1.55 2.79 8.60
C ALA A 352 -0.58 1.95 7.75
N THR A 353 0.14 2.58 6.83
CA THR A 353 1.22 1.93 6.08
C THR A 353 2.53 2.60 6.43
N VAL A 354 3.45 1.84 7.02
CA VAL A 354 4.80 2.28 7.32
C VAL A 354 5.69 1.85 6.17
N ARG A 355 6.39 2.81 5.56
CA ARG A 355 7.39 2.53 4.53
C ARG A 355 8.78 2.91 5.05
N VAL A 356 9.70 1.95 4.98
CA VAL A 356 11.13 2.16 5.26
C VAL A 356 11.87 2.03 3.94
N PRO A 357 12.29 3.13 3.30
CA PRO A 357 12.74 3.07 1.90
C PRO A 357 14.04 2.29 1.67
N TRP A 358 14.90 2.15 2.67
CA TRP A 358 16.22 1.54 2.52
C TRP A 358 16.22 0.02 2.77
N CYS A 359 15.38 -0.45 3.68
CA CYS A 359 15.29 -1.86 4.07
C CYS A 359 13.87 -2.37 3.83
N ASN A 360 13.73 -3.62 3.39
CA ASN A 360 12.43 -4.25 3.08
C ASN A 360 11.63 -4.52 4.37
N GLN A 361 11.27 -3.47 5.12
CA GLN A 361 10.61 -3.50 6.43
C GLN A 361 9.25 -2.79 6.39
N ASN A 362 8.67 -2.66 5.20
CA ASN A 362 7.37 -2.05 5.04
C ASN A 362 6.31 -2.87 5.80
N SER A 363 5.45 -2.19 6.57
CA SER A 363 4.41 -2.81 7.38
C SER A 363 3.06 -2.10 7.20
N ARG A 364 1.97 -2.87 7.33
CA ARG A 364 0.60 -2.37 7.27
C ARG A 364 -0.10 -2.72 8.58
N HIS A 365 -0.84 -1.77 9.12
CA HIS A 365 -1.58 -1.89 10.36
C HIS A 365 -3.02 -1.49 10.12
N VAL A 366 -3.97 -2.39 10.41
CA VAL A 366 -5.40 -2.07 10.36
C VAL A 366 -5.79 -1.41 11.67
N ILE A 367 -6.22 -0.16 11.58
CA ILE A 367 -6.74 0.62 12.68
C ILE A 367 -8.25 0.34 12.77
N TRP A 368 -8.59 -0.56 13.69
CA TRP A 368 -9.97 -0.97 13.96
C TRP A 368 -10.57 -0.21 15.14
N ARG A 369 -11.88 -0.08 15.07
CA ARG A 369 -12.67 0.84 15.87
C ARG A 369 -13.07 0.35 17.26
N ASN A 370 -13.12 -0.95 17.50
CA ASN A 370 -13.58 -1.49 18.80
C ASN A 370 -12.60 -1.26 19.97
N THR A 371 -11.62 -0.38 19.78
CA THR A 371 -10.62 0.01 20.76
C THR A 371 -10.57 1.53 20.79
N SER A 372 -10.70 2.13 21.97
CA SER A 372 -10.64 3.59 22.22
C SER A 372 -9.40 4.26 21.62
N SER A 373 -8.34 3.49 21.40
CA SER A 373 -7.18 3.87 20.61
C SER A 373 -6.46 2.61 20.14
N GLN A 374 -5.83 2.67 18.97
CA GLN A 374 -4.89 1.64 18.55
C GLN A 374 -3.48 2.15 18.60
N THR A 375 -2.58 1.27 19.04
CA THR A 375 -1.18 1.59 19.20
C THR A 375 -0.35 0.57 18.45
N PHE A 376 0.58 1.04 17.63
CA PHE A 376 1.57 0.19 16.99
C PHE A 376 2.95 0.82 17.12
N SER A 377 3.98 -0.02 17.13
CA SER A 377 5.37 0.42 17.20
C SER A 377 5.98 0.42 15.81
N ILE A 378 6.73 1.49 15.52
CA ILE A 378 7.61 1.61 14.37
C ILE A 378 9.03 1.47 14.91
N SER A 379 9.79 0.53 14.39
CA SER A 379 11.17 0.27 14.82
C SER A 379 11.99 -0.08 13.59
N LEU A 380 13.27 0.27 13.62
CA LEU A 380 14.19 -0.02 12.52
C LEU A 380 15.02 -1.24 12.87
N TYR A 381 15.08 -2.22 11.99
CA TYR A 381 16.04 -3.32 12.14
C TYR A 381 17.38 -3.05 11.44
N ASP A 382 17.45 -1.99 10.61
CA ASP A 382 18.67 -1.58 9.91
C ASP A 382 18.82 -0.06 9.93
N PRO A 383 20.05 0.44 10.14
CA PRO A 383 20.30 1.87 10.12
C PRO A 383 20.12 2.42 8.70
N LYS A 384 19.87 3.72 8.62
CA LYS A 384 19.86 4.44 7.34
C LYS A 384 21.28 4.38 6.72
N PRO A 385 21.44 3.98 5.45
CA PRO A 385 22.74 3.95 4.79
C PRO A 385 23.41 5.34 4.75
N MET A 386 24.73 5.40 4.92
CA MET A 386 25.50 6.64 4.78
C MET A 386 25.53 7.10 3.32
N GLY A 387 25.49 8.43 3.10
CA GLY A 387 25.62 9.03 1.77
C GLY A 387 24.31 9.23 0.99
N VAL A 388 23.15 8.95 1.60
CA VAL A 388 21.87 9.24 0.95
C VAL A 388 21.26 10.55 1.45
N SER A 389 21.33 11.60 0.63
CA SER A 389 20.80 12.94 0.92
C SER A 389 19.28 13.04 0.80
N GLU A 390 18.67 13.89 1.62
CA GLU A 390 17.23 14.17 1.60
C GLU A 390 16.90 15.13 0.44
N ARG A 391 16.05 14.73 -0.52
CA ARG A 391 15.38 15.66 -1.44
C ARG A 391 13.95 15.88 -0.96
N GLU A 392 13.62 17.12 -0.59
CA GLU A 392 12.31 17.56 -0.13
C GLU A 392 11.35 17.82 -1.30
N ASP A 393 11.04 16.82 -2.12
CA ASP A 393 9.98 16.98 -3.11
C ASP A 393 8.76 16.09 -2.83
N GLY A 394 7.63 16.76 -2.67
CA GLY A 394 6.33 16.19 -2.36
C GLY A 394 5.66 15.50 -3.54
N SER A 395 6.39 14.73 -4.35
CA SER A 395 5.75 13.91 -5.38
C SER A 395 5.06 12.70 -4.72
N VAL A 396 3.73 12.69 -4.84
CA VAL A 396 2.85 11.53 -4.61
C VAL A 396 2.84 10.59 -5.82
N LEU A 397 3.57 10.93 -6.88
CA LEU A 397 3.65 10.12 -8.09
C LEU A 397 4.85 9.17 -8.03
N GLY A 398 4.54 7.90 -7.79
CA GLY A 398 5.52 6.82 -7.68
C GLY A 398 5.08 5.68 -6.76
N GLU A 399 3.82 5.26 -6.83
CA GLU A 399 3.49 3.88 -6.46
C GLU A 399 3.96 2.99 -7.61
N GLU A 400 4.97 2.15 -7.36
CA GLU A 400 5.30 0.94 -8.13
C GLU A 400 5.07 1.02 -9.66
N GLN A 401 5.73 1.93 -10.37
CA GLN A 401 5.97 1.73 -11.80
C GLN A 401 7.00 0.61 -11.96
N GLY A 402 6.52 -0.62 -12.12
CA GLY A 402 7.32 -1.69 -12.69
C GLY A 402 7.36 -1.59 -14.22
N GLN A 403 8.59 -1.49 -14.73
CA GLN A 403 9.07 -1.69 -16.11
C GLN A 403 8.91 -0.53 -17.13
N ASN A 404 10.00 0.22 -17.31
CA ASN A 404 10.72 0.23 -18.59
C ASN A 404 12.20 0.56 -18.34
N ASP A 405 13.09 -0.19 -18.99
CA ASP A 405 14.53 0.01 -18.98
C ASP A 405 14.90 1.46 -19.32
N ARG A 406 15.38 2.18 -18.30
CA ARG A 406 16.39 3.25 -18.36
C ARG A 406 16.74 3.61 -16.93
N SER A 407 18.04 3.58 -16.63
CA SER A 407 18.64 3.89 -15.34
C SER A 407 18.18 5.25 -14.79
N ILE A 408 17.11 5.27 -14.00
CA ILE A 408 16.66 6.46 -13.26
C ILE A 408 16.40 6.02 -11.82
N LEU A 409 17.38 6.31 -10.96
CA LEU A 409 17.33 6.15 -9.51
C LEU A 409 16.31 7.13 -8.91
N THR A 410 15.13 6.64 -8.58
CA THR A 410 14.12 7.42 -7.83
C THR A 410 14.30 7.15 -6.34
N LEU A 411 15.09 8.00 -5.66
CA LEU A 411 15.35 7.95 -4.23
C LEU A 411 14.36 8.83 -3.46
N GLY A 412 13.44 8.21 -2.72
CA GLY A 412 12.62 8.88 -1.71
C GLY A 412 12.98 8.35 -0.33
N LEU A 413 13.78 9.10 0.46
CA LEU A 413 14.28 8.65 1.76
C LEU A 413 13.83 9.58 2.88
N ALA A 414 12.63 9.30 3.36
CA ALA A 414 12.12 9.75 4.64
C ALA A 414 11.14 8.67 5.13
N LEU A 415 11.11 8.38 6.44
CA LEU A 415 10.21 7.37 7.01
C LEU A 415 8.77 7.85 6.79
N ARG A 416 8.11 7.37 5.73
CA ARG A 416 6.74 7.73 5.38
C ARG A 416 5.80 6.80 6.15
N VAL A 417 5.18 7.35 7.18
CA VAL A 417 4.04 6.76 7.88
C VAL A 417 2.78 7.32 7.22
N HIS A 418 2.16 6.54 6.34
CA HIS A 418 0.83 6.88 5.85
C HIS A 418 -0.16 6.64 7.00
N LEU A 419 -0.73 7.72 7.51
CA LEU A 419 -1.81 7.69 8.50
C LEU A 419 -3.11 7.96 7.74
N LEU A 420 -3.96 6.95 7.68
CA LEU A 420 -5.31 7.09 7.16
C LEU A 420 -6.23 7.52 8.30
N LEU A 421 -6.86 8.67 8.15
CA LEU A 421 -7.92 9.14 9.05
C LEU A 421 -9.17 9.41 8.22
N HIS A 422 -10.00 8.39 8.04
CA HIS A 422 -11.35 8.63 7.55
C HIS A 422 -12.14 9.37 8.62
N THR A 423 -12.75 10.51 8.28
CA THR A 423 -13.74 11.21 9.11
C THR A 423 -14.90 11.69 8.24
N HIS A 424 -16.13 11.40 8.68
CA HIS A 424 -17.36 11.97 8.12
C HIS A 424 -17.78 13.16 8.97
N ALA A 425 -18.26 14.21 8.30
CA ALA A 425 -18.72 15.45 8.91
C ALA A 425 -19.98 15.23 9.76
N ALA A 426 -19.93 15.63 11.04
CA ALA A 426 -21.05 16.14 11.80
C ALA A 426 -20.54 16.96 13.01
N SER A 427 -21.32 17.97 13.37
CA SER A 427 -21.03 19.18 14.14
C SER A 427 -20.63 19.02 15.62
N SER A 428 -19.80 19.98 16.05
CA SER A 428 -19.67 20.59 17.39
C SER A 428 -19.84 19.74 18.66
N LEU A 429 -18.78 19.63 19.46
CA LEU A 429 -18.66 20.23 20.82
C LEU A 429 -17.36 19.72 21.47
N GLY A 430 -16.61 20.64 22.07
CA GLY A 430 -15.35 20.33 22.75
C GLY A 430 -15.52 19.61 24.09
N ARG A 431 -14.43 19.01 24.58
CA ARG A 431 -13.96 19.07 25.97
C ARG A 431 -12.67 18.26 26.20
N HIS A 432 -12.04 18.63 27.30
CA HIS A 432 -10.68 18.41 27.77
C HIS A 432 -10.30 16.99 28.24
N LEU A 433 -8.97 16.75 28.24
CA LEU A 433 -8.10 16.06 29.23
C LEU A 433 -8.42 14.61 29.67
N ALA A 434 -7.42 13.72 29.59
CA ALA A 434 -6.60 13.29 30.75
C ALA A 434 -5.74 12.03 30.45
N PHE A 435 -4.59 11.98 31.12
CA PHE A 435 -3.56 10.94 31.09
C PHE A 435 -3.98 9.66 31.83
N SER A 436 -3.46 8.50 31.40
CA SER A 436 -3.17 7.38 32.31
C SER A 436 -1.92 6.61 31.90
N SER A 437 -1.26 6.10 32.94
CA SER A 437 0.08 5.54 33.11
C SER A 437 0.25 4.11 32.59
N ILE A 438 1.51 3.65 32.44
CA ILE A 438 1.86 2.24 32.27
C ILE A 438 2.97 1.84 33.25
N LEU A 439 2.72 0.72 33.92
CA LEU A 439 3.61 -0.08 34.78
C LEU A 439 4.80 -0.69 34.02
N PRO A 440 5.95 -0.90 34.68
CA PRO A 440 7.13 -1.49 34.07
C PRO A 440 6.97 -3.01 33.95
N VAL A 441 7.18 -3.57 32.75
CA VAL A 441 7.51 -5.00 32.61
C VAL A 441 9.03 -5.10 32.57
N GLY A 442 9.62 -5.23 33.75
CA GLY A 442 10.96 -5.77 33.89
C GLY A 442 10.89 -7.28 33.68
N ARG A 443 11.64 -7.80 32.71
CA ARG A 443 11.96 -9.23 32.66
C ARG A 443 13.27 -9.40 33.41
N ALA A 444 13.14 -9.84 34.66
CA ALA A 444 14.23 -10.43 35.43
C ALA A 444 14.65 -11.76 34.79
N GLY A 445 15.92 -12.11 34.93
CA GLY A 445 16.42 -13.47 34.79
C GLY A 445 17.69 -13.61 33.97
N MET A 446 18.83 -13.57 34.67
CA MET A 446 19.77 -14.69 34.58
C MET A 446 19.10 -15.95 35.10
#